data_AF-A0A6A6DDP6-F1
#
_entry.id   AF-A0A6A6DDP6-F1
#
_cell.length_a   1.000
_cell.length_b   1.000
_cell.length_c   1.000
_cell.angle_alpha   90.00
_cell.angle_beta   90.00
_cell.angle_gamma   90.00
#
_symmetry.space_group_name_H-M   'P 1'
#
loop_
_entity.id
_entity.type
_entity.pdbx_description
1 polymer ?
#
loop_
_entity_poly.entity_id
_entity_poly.type
_entity_poly.pdbx_seq_one_letter_code
_entity_poly.pdbx_strand_id
1 'polypeptide(L)' 'WEEEDIACISFCDEATFEIGLDPTPSHVRGKPGHSYETRYLKPTFKSRKETVSVFGMISLDFKGPLVIL' A
#
# COMPACT_ATOMS: atom_id res chain seq x y z
N TRP A 1 -21.04 2.10 29.08
CA TRP A 1 -20.72 0.66 28.98
C TRP A 1 -20.27 0.29 27.58
N GLU A 2 -21.14 0.24 26.55
CA GLU A 2 -20.68 -0.22 25.21
C GLU A 2 -19.61 0.67 24.55
N GLU A 3 -19.67 2.00 24.68
CA GLU A 3 -18.66 2.89 24.06
C GLU A 3 -17.30 2.88 24.77
N GLU A 4 -17.29 2.77 26.10
CA GLU A 4 -16.06 2.76 26.91
C GLU A 4 -15.28 1.45 26.72
N ASP A 5 -15.98 0.34 26.51
CA ASP A 5 -15.37 -0.96 26.24
C ASP A 5 -14.68 -0.98 24.87
N ILE A 6 -15.25 -0.30 23.86
CA ILE A 6 -14.64 -0.20 22.52
C ILE A 6 -13.39 0.68 22.55
N ALA A 7 -13.36 1.73 23.38
CA ALA A 7 -12.18 2.58 23.56
C ALA A 7 -10.97 1.82 24.15
N CYS A 8 -11.20 0.67 24.80
CA CYS A 8 -10.13 -0.18 25.33
C CYS A 8 -9.61 -1.21 24.31
N ILE A 9 -10.24 -1.30 23.13
CA ILE A 9 -9.85 -2.27 22.09
C ILE A 9 -8.75 -1.65 21.23
N SER A 10 -7.69 -2.41 21.00
CA SER A 10 -6.68 -2.10 19.99
C SER A 10 -6.86 -3.01 18.79
N PHE A 11 -6.96 -2.42 17.61
CA PHE A 11 -6.98 -3.11 16.32
C PHE A 11 -5.55 -3.23 15.81
N CYS A 12 -5.18 -4.39 15.28
CA CYS A 12 -3.90 -4.60 14.63
C CYS A 12 -4.06 -5.39 13.33
N ASP A 13 -3.16 -5.15 12.39
CA ASP A 13 -3.11 -5.85 11.10
C ASP A 13 -1.72 -5.70 10.47
N GLU A 14 -1.46 -6.52 9.46
CA GLU A 14 -0.34 -6.38 8.54
C GLU A 14 -0.77 -5.79 7.20
N ALA A 15 0.00 -4.84 6.69
CA ALA A 15 -0.22 -4.27 5.35
C ALA A 15 1.07 -4.31 4.54
N THR A 16 0.95 -4.56 3.23
CA THR A 16 2.08 -4.50 2.30
C THR A 16 1.83 -3.43 1.24
N PHE A 17 2.75 -2.49 1.14
CA PHE A 17 2.71 -1.39 0.18
C PHE A 17 3.73 -1.64 -0.93
N GLU A 18 3.34 -1.40 -2.17
CA GLU A 18 4.29 -1.31 -3.27
C GLU A 18 5.03 0.03 -3.19
N ILE A 19 6.37 -0.01 -3.15
CA ILE A 19 7.23 1.16 -3.12
C ILE A 19 7.44 1.68 -4.54
N GLY A 20 7.21 2.98 -4.69
CA GLY A 20 7.39 3.70 -5.94
C GLY A 20 6.17 4.56 -6.24
N LEU A 21 6.38 5.86 -6.43
CA LEU A 21 5.39 6.71 -7.09
C LEU A 21 5.04 6.05 -8.43
N ASP A 22 3.75 5.91 -8.72
CA ASP A 22 3.31 5.70 -10.10
C ASP A 22 2.79 7.02 -10.67
N PRO A 23 3.67 7.97 -11.08
CA PRO A 23 3.25 9.21 -11.70
C PRO A 23 2.95 9.02 -13.20
N THR A 24 2.90 7.77 -13.68
CA THR A 24 2.86 7.44 -15.10
C THR A 24 1.70 6.49 -15.35
N PRO A 25 0.82 6.74 -16.34
CA PRO A 25 0.07 5.65 -16.97
C PRO A 25 1.06 4.54 -17.36
N SER A 26 0.64 3.28 -17.44
CA SER A 26 1.52 2.13 -17.76
C SER A 26 2.23 2.32 -19.13
N HIS A 27 3.31 3.09 -19.12
CA HIS A 27 4.11 3.42 -20.28
C HIS A 27 5.33 2.51 -20.22
N VAL A 28 5.19 1.30 -20.75
CA VAL A 28 6.32 0.39 -20.90
C VAL A 28 7.24 0.98 -21.97
N ARG A 29 8.25 1.74 -21.52
CA ARG A 29 9.42 2.24 -22.26
C ARG A 29 9.15 2.58 -23.73
N GLY A 30 8.71 3.82 -23.98
CA GLY A 30 8.75 4.41 -25.32
C GLY A 30 10.13 4.99 -25.65
N LYS A 31 10.39 5.23 -26.95
CA LYS A 31 11.56 6.01 -27.41
C LYS A 31 11.68 7.34 -26.64
N PRO A 32 12.89 7.89 -26.45
CA PRO A 32 13.07 9.19 -25.79
C PRO A 32 12.11 10.24 -26.34
N GLY A 33 11.28 10.81 -25.47
CA GLY A 33 10.31 11.85 -25.83
C GLY A 33 8.92 11.36 -26.25
N HIS A 34 8.61 10.06 -26.23
CA HIS A 34 7.25 9.54 -26.52
C HIS A 34 6.78 8.56 -25.45
N SER A 35 5.60 8.83 -24.88
CA SER A 35 4.91 7.94 -23.95
C SER A 35 3.85 7.13 -24.72
N TYR A 36 4.02 5.81 -24.82
CA TYR A 36 3.01 4.92 -25.42
C TYR A 36 2.21 4.17 -24.35
N GLU A 37 0.89 4.35 -24.31
CA GLU A 37 0.04 3.50 -23.48
C GLU A 37 0.19 2.05 -23.94
N THR A 38 0.47 1.13 -23.01
CA THR A 38 0.57 -0.27 -23.37
C THR A 38 -0.78 -0.84 -23.78
N ARG A 39 -0.98 -0.99 -25.09
CA ARG A 39 -2.17 -1.58 -25.70
C ARG A 39 -2.42 -3.07 -25.34
N TYR A 40 -1.45 -3.78 -24.75
CA TYR A 40 -1.49 -5.24 -24.58
C TYR A 40 -0.92 -5.77 -23.25
N LEU A 41 -1.07 -5.05 -22.13
CA LEU A 41 -0.76 -5.67 -20.83
C LEU A 41 -1.89 -6.60 -20.39
N LYS A 42 -1.53 -7.84 -20.03
CA LYS A 42 -2.44 -8.69 -19.26
C LYS A 42 -2.52 -8.12 -17.83
N PRO A 43 -3.71 -8.05 -17.21
CA PRO A 43 -3.82 -7.75 -15.79
C PRO A 43 -2.93 -8.72 -15.00
N THR A 44 -2.08 -8.18 -14.12
CA THR A 44 -1.24 -8.99 -13.24
C THR A 44 -1.55 -8.64 -11.80
N PHE A 45 -1.71 -9.66 -10.94
CA PHE A 45 -1.96 -9.45 -9.50
C PHE A 45 -0.76 -8.86 -8.73
N LYS A 46 0.43 -8.84 -9.32
CA LYS A 46 1.65 -8.28 -8.72
C LYS A 46 2.42 -7.48 -9.76
N SER A 47 2.75 -6.23 -9.45
CA SER A 47 3.48 -5.34 -10.37
C SER A 47 4.99 -5.64 -10.46
N ARG A 48 5.49 -6.59 -9.64
CA ARG A 48 6.93 -6.86 -9.39
C ARG A 48 7.70 -5.65 -8.83
N LYS A 49 7.02 -4.59 -8.38
CA LYS A 49 7.65 -3.48 -7.66
C LYS A 49 8.20 -3.98 -6.33
N GLU A 50 9.21 -3.28 -5.82
CA GLU A 50 9.67 -3.47 -4.45
C GLU A 50 8.51 -3.19 -3.49
N THR A 51 8.46 -3.90 -2.37
CA THR A 51 7.37 -3.78 -1.40
C THR A 51 7.91 -3.57 0.00
N VAL A 52 7.21 -2.78 0.81
CA VAL A 52 7.44 -2.69 2.25
C VAL A 52 6.21 -3.27 2.95
N SER A 53 6.46 -4.24 3.83
CA SER A 53 5.45 -4.81 4.71
C SER A 53 5.58 -4.20 6.09
N VAL A 54 4.45 -3.86 6.71
CA VAL A 54 4.41 -3.29 8.06
C VAL A 54 3.36 -4.01 8.90
N PHE A 55 3.61 -4.08 10.21
CA PHE A 55 2.62 -4.39 11.22
C PHE A 55 2.29 -3.11 11.99
N GLY A 56 1.01 -2.84 12.23
CA GLY A 56 0.55 -1.66 12.94
C GLY A 56 -0.54 -1.97 13.97
N MET A 57 -0.62 -1.12 15.00
CA MET A 57 -1.68 -1.16 16.00
C MET A 57 -2.31 0.24 16.17
N ILE A 58 -3.63 0.30 16.30
CA ILE A 58 -4.38 1.54 16.51
C ILE A 58 -5.58 1.30 17.43
N SER A 59 -5.90 2.27 18.28
CA SER A 59 -7.14 2.33 19.03
C SER A 59 -7.90 3.62 18.70
N LEU A 60 -9.03 3.87 19.35
CA LEU A 60 -9.84 5.07 19.11
C LEU A 60 -9.10 6.36 19.51
N ASP A 61 -8.24 6.30 20.51
CA ASP A 61 -7.57 7.45 21.14
C ASP A 61 -6.05 7.48 20.93
N PHE A 62 -5.41 6.36 20.56
CA PHE A 62 -3.97 6.33 20.31
C PHE A 62 -3.57 5.52 19.07
N LYS A 63 -2.40 5.88 18.54
CA LYS A 63 -1.68 5.08 17.53
C LYS A 63 -0.58 4.32 18.23
N GLY A 64 -0.61 3.00 18.12
CA GLY A 64 0.39 2.10 18.68
C GLY A 64 1.64 2.02 17.80
N PRO A 65 2.53 1.05 18.09
CA PRO A 65 3.75 0.85 17.31
C PRO A 65 3.46 0.55 15.84
N LEU A 66 4.32 1.07 14.96
CA LEU A 66 4.41 0.70 13.56
C LEU A 66 5.78 0.07 13.33
N VAL A 67 5.79 -1.20 12.91
CA VAL A 67 7.00 -2.01 12.75
C VAL A 67 7.15 -2.44 11.30
N ILE A 68 8.35 -2.24 10.73
CA ILE A 68 8.69 -2.76 9.39
C ILE A 68 9.08 -4.24 9.54
N LEU A 69 8.52 -5.09 8.69
CA LEU A 69 8.78 -6.53 8.63
C LEU A 69 9.93 -6.89 7.69
#